data_AF-A0A819PAG7-F1
#
_entry.id   AF-A0A819PAG7-F1
#
_cell.length_a   1.000
_cell.length_b   1.000
_cell.length_c   1.000
_cell.angle_alpha   90.00
_cell.angle_beta   90.00
_cell.angle_gamma   90.00
#
_symmetry.space_group_name_H-M   'P 1'
#
loop_
_entity.id
_entity.type
_entity.pdbx_description
1 polymer ?
#
loop_
_entity_poly.entity_id
_entity_poly.type
_entity_poly.pdbx_seq_one_letter_code
_entity_poly.pdbx_strand_id
1 'polypeptide(L)'
;MSFSHKSSLNFLPVQLHLPIQKHKQHRIIDSMQMNVNKYYDDPRAWLCHRGVVILAGKNETVHCLCSLHYYGDFCQYQNQRVSLTIRIRQENLEKFHVIGIIIRLVDNTSLVHSYEQVTYVPVINCDAKYNLHLLYQDRPKNMSKNYVVYIDAYNKRNLTYITSWIFPVQFPFMPVNRMSALLIIPTYQDCRLLCSDKYLESLRNVNTDSCQCHSDRITSIQYKCNCSPDSICIGFINNRSICLCSLTKTGPRCYLNSICQVNTCMNKGICVPHDARHSFTNFTCVCPEGFSGEICENNDVQIDMSFSDVERPQFILIHFIKVIKPHFISTDPAPSRITMFKKIQFHQKIITFHMASDFHLVFVQLETIYYLIVLQHEYIPTIVISTQISSSQRCPHIRELLDEVLVDYPILRRVTNYHTVCKQHSHLMCFHDNETFMCLCTQERHANCFHFNFNMTYDCLGHNDCQNGAQCF
;
A
#
# COMPACT_ATOMS: atom_id res chain seq x y z
N MET A 1 47.90 39.97 -5.96
CA MET A 1 48.39 39.67 -7.33
C MET A 1 47.24 39.01 -8.09
N SER A 2 46.75 39.74 -9.08
CA SER A 2 45.72 39.38 -10.07
C SER A 2 46.22 38.35 -11.08
N PHE A 3 45.36 37.42 -11.53
CA PHE A 3 45.34 36.77 -12.88
C PHE A 3 44.20 35.72 -12.89
N SER A 4 43.56 35.31 -13.98
CA SER A 4 42.93 35.97 -15.13
C SER A 4 42.06 34.91 -15.80
N HIS A 5 40.94 35.30 -16.40
CA HIS A 5 40.07 34.42 -17.20
C HIS A 5 40.64 34.09 -18.59
N LYS A 6 40.24 32.92 -19.10
CA LYS A 6 40.23 32.39 -20.49
C LYS A 6 41.41 31.50 -20.93
N SER A 7 41.09 30.22 -21.17
CA SER A 7 41.19 29.62 -22.52
C SER A 7 40.45 28.27 -22.58
N SER A 8 39.54 28.19 -23.54
CA SER A 8 38.76 27.04 -24.01
C SER A 8 39.60 25.92 -24.63
N LEU A 9 39.14 24.67 -24.52
CA LEU A 9 39.34 23.62 -25.54
C LEU A 9 38.17 22.61 -25.48
N ASN A 10 37.46 22.50 -26.60
CA ASN A 10 36.38 21.56 -26.89
C ASN A 10 36.88 20.11 -26.99
N PHE A 11 36.09 19.13 -26.52
CA PHE A 11 36.08 17.78 -27.09
C PHE A 11 34.66 17.17 -27.12
N LEU A 12 34.40 16.48 -28.24
CA LEU A 12 33.12 15.92 -28.70
C LEU A 12 32.63 14.72 -27.87
N PRO A 13 31.31 14.46 -27.81
CA PRO A 13 30.77 13.23 -27.24
C PRO A 13 30.93 12.06 -28.23
N VAL A 14 31.64 11.02 -27.79
CA VAL A 14 31.77 9.73 -28.46
C VAL A 14 30.50 8.91 -28.21
N GLN A 15 29.88 8.45 -29.31
CA GLN A 15 28.75 7.52 -29.33
C GLN A 15 29.18 6.13 -28.86
N LEU A 16 28.48 5.58 -27.87
CA LEU A 16 28.46 4.15 -27.56
C LEU A 16 27.17 3.55 -28.14
N HIS A 17 27.33 2.76 -29.20
CA HIS A 17 26.29 1.92 -29.79
C HIS A 17 26.27 0.55 -29.12
N LEU A 18 25.11 0.14 -28.58
CA LEU A 18 24.70 -1.27 -28.42
C LEU A 18 23.19 -1.38 -28.73
N PRO A 19 22.71 -2.55 -29.19
CA PRO A 19 21.79 -2.66 -30.33
C PRO A 19 20.31 -2.66 -29.96
N ILE A 20 19.51 -1.90 -30.70
CA ILE A 20 18.04 -1.93 -30.64
C ILE A 20 17.55 -3.03 -31.61
N GLN A 21 17.05 -4.13 -31.06
CA GLN A 21 16.27 -5.11 -31.82
C GLN A 21 14.97 -4.48 -32.30
N LYS A 22 14.81 -4.41 -33.62
CA LYS A 22 13.59 -3.96 -34.31
C LYS A 22 12.47 -4.97 -34.07
N HIS A 23 11.42 -4.56 -33.33
CA HIS A 23 10.10 -5.15 -33.46
C HIS A 23 9.12 -4.15 -34.08
N LYS A 24 8.43 -4.63 -35.12
CA LYS A 24 7.49 -3.93 -36.00
C LYS A 24 6.45 -3.13 -35.21
N GLN A 25 6.52 -1.80 -35.30
CA GLN A 25 5.36 -0.94 -35.06
C GLN A 25 4.34 -1.19 -36.17
N HIS A 26 3.19 -1.76 -35.80
CA HIS A 26 1.97 -1.56 -36.58
C HIS A 26 1.66 -0.07 -36.62
N ARG A 27 1.45 0.47 -37.83
CA ARG A 27 1.03 1.85 -38.10
C ARG A 27 -0.13 2.24 -37.17
N ILE A 28 0.19 3.05 -36.17
CA ILE A 28 -0.78 3.89 -35.47
C ILE A 28 -1.08 5.03 -36.43
N ILE A 29 -2.37 5.21 -36.72
CA ILE A 29 -2.90 6.33 -37.51
C ILE A 29 -2.36 7.63 -36.91
N ASP A 30 -1.79 8.49 -37.77
CA ASP A 30 -1.21 9.79 -37.45
C ASP A 30 -2.02 10.53 -36.38
N SER A 31 -1.43 10.68 -35.20
CA SER A 31 -1.84 11.69 -34.24
C SER A 31 -1.53 13.05 -34.87
N MET A 32 -2.56 13.76 -35.34
CA MET A 32 -2.45 15.19 -35.60
C MET A 32 -1.95 15.86 -34.31
N GLN A 33 -0.70 16.32 -34.32
CA GLN A 33 -0.19 17.26 -33.34
C GLN A 33 -1.05 18.53 -33.43
N MET A 34 -2.02 18.66 -32.54
CA MET A 34 -2.71 19.93 -32.35
C MET A 34 -1.70 20.93 -31.78
N ASN A 35 -1.35 21.91 -32.61
CA ASN A 35 -0.53 23.05 -32.24
C ASN A 35 -1.24 23.86 -31.14
N VAL A 36 -0.85 23.64 -29.88
CA VAL A 36 -1.44 24.28 -28.68
C VAL A 36 -1.38 25.82 -28.75
N ASN A 37 -0.43 26.37 -29.52
CA ASN A 37 -0.21 27.82 -29.62
C ASN A 37 -1.21 28.56 -30.54
N LYS A 38 -2.11 27.88 -31.26
CA LYS A 38 -3.15 28.52 -32.09
C LYS A 38 -4.52 28.63 -31.39
N TYR A 39 -4.66 28.07 -30.18
CA TYR A 39 -5.94 27.97 -29.47
C TYR A 39 -6.35 29.26 -28.75
N TYR A 40 -5.43 30.21 -28.56
CA TYR A 40 -5.67 31.42 -27.76
C TYR A 40 -6.30 32.60 -28.55
N ASP A 41 -6.31 32.55 -29.89
CA ASP A 41 -6.85 33.64 -30.74
C ASP A 41 -8.17 33.28 -31.46
N ASP A 42 -8.74 32.09 -31.22
CA ASP A 42 -10.06 31.75 -31.77
C ASP A 42 -11.16 32.12 -30.77
N PRO A 43 -12.04 33.11 -31.08
CA PRO A 43 -13.15 33.48 -30.19
C PRO A 43 -14.13 32.33 -29.92
N ARG A 44 -14.09 31.26 -30.71
CA ARG A 44 -14.88 30.03 -30.51
C ARG A 44 -14.35 29.14 -29.39
N ALA A 45 -13.09 29.33 -28.94
CA ALA A 45 -12.50 28.53 -27.86
C ALA A 45 -13.27 28.64 -26.53
N TRP A 46 -13.94 29.78 -26.29
CA TRP A 46 -14.74 30.03 -25.08
C TRP A 46 -16.19 29.54 -25.18
N LEU A 47 -16.65 29.12 -26.37
CA LEU A 47 -18.05 28.79 -26.61
C LEU A 47 -18.54 27.62 -25.74
N CYS A 48 -17.66 26.65 -25.49
CA CYS A 48 -17.99 25.45 -24.71
C CYS A 48 -17.66 25.57 -23.22
N HIS A 49 -17.44 26.78 -22.69
CA HIS A 49 -17.02 27.02 -21.31
C HIS A 49 -15.84 26.11 -20.87
N ARG A 50 -16.14 25.03 -20.11
CA ARG A 50 -15.16 24.05 -19.61
C ARG A 50 -15.15 22.72 -20.40
N GLY A 51 -15.81 22.71 -21.55
CA GLY A 51 -15.84 21.60 -22.51
C GLY A 51 -14.93 21.85 -23.71
N VAL A 52 -14.87 20.86 -24.60
CA VAL A 52 -14.06 20.92 -25.81
C VAL A 52 -14.96 21.19 -27.01
N VAL A 53 -14.60 22.20 -27.80
CA VAL A 53 -15.27 22.53 -29.06
C VAL A 53 -14.92 21.48 -30.11
N ILE A 54 -15.94 20.92 -30.77
CA ILE A 54 -15.78 20.07 -31.94
C ILE A 54 -16.62 20.60 -33.09
N LEU A 55 -16.14 20.42 -34.32
CA LEU A 55 -16.87 20.76 -35.54
C LEU A 55 -17.37 19.46 -36.16
N ALA A 56 -18.68 19.34 -36.34
CA ALA A 56 -19.30 18.14 -36.91
C ALA A 56 -19.90 18.44 -38.29
N GLY A 57 -19.80 17.46 -39.19
CA GLY A 57 -20.41 17.52 -40.52
C GLY A 57 -19.68 18.44 -41.51
N LYS A 58 -20.18 18.45 -42.75
CA LYS A 58 -19.61 19.25 -43.86
C LYS A 58 -19.80 20.76 -43.70
N ASN A 59 -20.78 21.17 -42.90
CA ASN A 59 -21.07 22.57 -42.60
C ASN A 59 -20.34 23.07 -41.35
N GLU A 60 -19.43 22.27 -40.77
CA GLU A 60 -18.66 22.60 -39.57
C GLU A 60 -19.54 23.10 -38.41
N THR A 61 -20.64 22.41 -38.11
CA THR A 61 -21.52 22.82 -37.01
C THR A 61 -20.81 22.62 -35.68
N VAL A 62 -20.85 23.66 -34.85
CA VAL A 62 -20.18 23.64 -33.55
C VAL A 62 -20.96 22.80 -32.56
N HIS A 63 -20.30 21.84 -31.94
CA HIS A 63 -20.81 21.09 -30.78
C HIS A 63 -19.80 21.12 -29.64
N CYS A 64 -20.29 20.94 -28.42
CA CYS A 64 -19.46 20.91 -27.23
C CYS A 64 -19.42 19.51 -26.62
N LEU A 65 -18.21 19.00 -26.39
CA LEU A 65 -17.98 17.81 -25.58
C LEU A 65 -17.76 18.22 -24.13
N CYS A 66 -18.75 17.96 -23.28
CA CYS A 66 -18.68 18.27 -21.86
C CYS A 66 -17.99 17.15 -21.08
N SER A 67 -17.12 17.54 -20.14
CA SER A 67 -16.66 16.60 -19.12
C SER A 67 -17.83 16.15 -18.23
N LEU A 68 -17.65 15.05 -17.50
CA LEU A 68 -18.66 14.48 -16.60
C LEU A 68 -19.16 15.45 -15.51
N HIS A 69 -18.48 16.58 -15.31
CA HIS A 69 -18.86 17.60 -14.34
C HIS A 69 -19.80 18.68 -14.89
N TYR A 70 -20.02 18.73 -16.20
CA TYR A 70 -20.83 19.76 -16.86
C TYR A 70 -21.79 19.16 -17.88
N TYR A 71 -22.84 19.90 -18.23
CA TYR A 71 -23.84 19.51 -19.22
C TYR A 71 -24.49 20.76 -19.86
N GLY A 72 -25.34 20.51 -20.86
CA GLY A 72 -25.92 21.54 -21.71
C GLY A 72 -25.15 21.68 -23.03
N ASP A 73 -25.77 22.32 -24.02
CA ASP A 73 -25.21 22.42 -25.38
C ASP A 73 -23.85 23.14 -25.44
N PHE A 74 -23.56 23.96 -24.42
CA PHE A 74 -22.33 24.73 -24.27
C PHE A 74 -21.57 24.39 -22.98
N CYS A 75 -21.90 23.27 -22.32
CA CYS A 75 -21.34 22.86 -21.02
C CYS A 75 -21.49 23.93 -19.92
N GLN A 76 -22.56 24.72 -20.00
CA GLN A 76 -22.82 25.88 -19.15
C GLN A 76 -23.37 25.49 -17.77
N TYR A 77 -23.92 24.28 -17.61
CA TYR A 77 -24.51 23.82 -16.36
C TYR A 77 -23.59 22.83 -15.66
N GLN A 78 -23.41 23.00 -14.36
CA GLN A 78 -22.63 22.07 -13.55
C GLN A 78 -23.50 20.89 -13.11
N ASN A 79 -23.01 19.66 -13.31
CA ASN A 79 -23.64 18.47 -12.78
C ASN A 79 -23.63 18.51 -11.25
N GLN A 80 -24.82 18.37 -10.68
CA GLN A 80 -25.00 18.11 -9.27
C GLN A 80 -24.46 16.72 -8.94
N ARG A 81 -23.79 16.57 -7.80
CA ARG A 81 -23.05 15.33 -7.48
C ARG A 81 -22.78 15.15 -6.00
N VAL A 82 -22.45 13.92 -5.63
CA VAL A 82 -21.77 13.60 -4.37
C VAL A 82 -20.27 13.50 -4.66
N SER A 83 -19.47 14.30 -3.96
CA SER A 83 -18.02 14.26 -3.97
C SER A 83 -17.56 13.51 -2.73
N LEU A 84 -17.11 12.26 -2.92
CA LEU A 84 -16.77 11.34 -1.84
C LEU A 84 -15.24 11.15 -1.77
N THR A 85 -14.67 11.37 -0.59
CA THR A 85 -13.27 11.06 -0.30
C THR A 85 -13.18 9.94 0.73
N ILE A 86 -12.67 8.78 0.35
CA ILE A 86 -12.50 7.64 1.26
C ILE A 86 -11.03 7.29 1.48
N ARG A 87 -10.71 6.94 2.73
CA ARG A 87 -9.51 6.17 3.09
C ARG A 87 -9.97 4.81 3.59
N ILE A 88 -9.26 3.76 3.21
CA ILE A 88 -9.62 2.38 3.56
C ILE A 88 -8.51 1.81 4.43
N ARG A 89 -8.89 1.08 5.48
CA ARG A 89 -7.96 0.40 6.39
C ARG A 89 -8.46 -1.01 6.69
N GLN A 90 -7.55 -1.95 6.88
CA GLN A 90 -7.85 -3.32 7.29
C GLN A 90 -7.19 -3.59 8.64
N GLU A 91 -7.94 -4.20 9.57
CA GLU A 91 -7.46 -4.44 10.94
C GLU A 91 -6.47 -5.61 11.05
N ASN A 92 -6.53 -6.62 10.17
CA ASN A 92 -5.57 -7.73 10.15
C ASN A 92 -4.89 -7.83 8.78
N LEU A 93 -3.58 -7.59 8.77
CA LEU A 93 -2.73 -7.61 7.58
C LEU A 93 -2.17 -9.01 7.24
N GLU A 94 -2.37 -10.03 8.08
CA GLU A 94 -1.83 -11.39 7.85
C GLU A 94 -2.40 -12.07 6.59
N LYS A 95 -3.49 -11.54 6.03
CA LYS A 95 -4.11 -12.06 4.82
C LYS A 95 -3.97 -11.06 3.68
N PHE A 96 -3.27 -11.48 2.62
CA PHE A 96 -3.14 -10.81 1.34
C PHE A 96 -4.49 -10.76 0.58
N HIS A 97 -5.49 -10.09 1.15
CA HIS A 97 -6.79 -9.94 0.54
C HIS A 97 -6.73 -8.85 -0.52
N VAL A 98 -7.15 -9.19 -1.74
CA VAL A 98 -7.43 -8.21 -2.78
C VAL A 98 -8.91 -7.88 -2.71
N ILE A 99 -9.23 -6.65 -2.33
CA ILE A 99 -10.57 -6.24 -1.97
C ILE A 99 -11.18 -5.40 -3.09
N GLY A 100 -12.34 -5.79 -3.58
CA GLY A 100 -13.16 -5.01 -4.50
C GLY A 100 -14.15 -4.19 -3.71
N ILE A 101 -14.07 -2.87 -3.83
CA ILE A 101 -14.95 -1.90 -3.19
C ILE A 101 -15.90 -1.35 -4.24
N ILE A 102 -17.20 -1.45 -3.99
CA ILE A 102 -18.24 -0.97 -4.89
C ILE A 102 -19.00 0.13 -4.19
N ILE A 103 -18.98 1.33 -4.78
CA ILE A 103 -19.66 2.51 -4.27
C ILE A 103 -20.87 2.77 -5.17
N ARG A 104 -22.07 2.90 -4.61
CA ARG A 104 -23.32 3.15 -5.35
C ARG A 104 -24.08 4.31 -4.75
N LEU A 105 -24.53 5.24 -5.58
CA LEU A 105 -25.50 6.27 -5.21
C LEU A 105 -26.90 5.77 -5.55
N VAL A 106 -27.73 5.60 -4.53
CA VAL A 106 -29.06 4.98 -4.63
C VAL A 106 -30.11 5.92 -4.03
N ASP A 107 -31.30 5.96 -4.62
CA ASP A 107 -32.44 6.68 -4.05
C ASP A 107 -33.34 5.78 -3.18
N ASN A 108 -34.35 6.38 -2.55
CA ASN A 108 -35.35 5.68 -1.76
C ASN A 108 -36.23 4.68 -2.56
N THR A 109 -36.18 4.70 -3.89
CA THR A 109 -36.85 3.72 -4.77
C THR A 109 -35.93 2.57 -5.18
N SER A 110 -34.73 2.49 -4.59
CA SER A 110 -33.68 1.52 -4.92
C SER A 110 -33.09 1.69 -6.33
N LEU A 111 -33.31 2.84 -6.98
CA LEU A 111 -32.70 3.16 -8.27
C LEU A 111 -31.24 3.55 -8.08
N VAL A 112 -30.34 2.88 -8.80
CA VAL A 112 -28.92 3.23 -8.82
C VAL A 112 -28.68 4.36 -9.82
N HIS A 113 -28.29 5.54 -9.33
CA HIS A 113 -28.01 6.72 -10.16
C HIS A 113 -26.60 6.73 -10.76
N SER A 114 -25.62 6.24 -10.00
CA SER A 114 -24.23 6.07 -10.45
C SER A 114 -23.51 5.09 -9.53
N TYR A 115 -22.39 4.56 -10.01
CA TYR A 115 -21.53 3.69 -9.23
C TYR A 115 -20.07 3.87 -9.61
N GLU A 116 -19.17 3.55 -8.68
CA GLU A 116 -17.74 3.44 -8.89
C GLU A 116 -17.24 2.12 -8.30
N GLN A 117 -16.12 1.62 -8.84
CA GLN A 117 -15.45 0.42 -8.33
C GLN A 117 -13.97 0.72 -8.12
N VAL A 118 -13.44 0.28 -6.98
CA VAL A 118 -12.04 0.43 -6.61
C VAL A 118 -11.49 -0.94 -6.19
N THR A 119 -10.25 -1.24 -6.58
CA THR A 119 -9.53 -2.40 -6.04
C THR A 119 -8.55 -1.89 -4.99
N TYR A 120 -8.66 -2.42 -3.77
CA TYR A 120 -7.82 -2.08 -2.62
C TYR A 120 -6.98 -3.29 -2.23
N VAL A 121 -5.66 -3.08 -2.17
CA VAL A 121 -4.69 -4.07 -1.70
C VAL A 121 -3.98 -3.49 -0.48
N PRO A 122 -4.16 -4.04 0.73
CA PRO A 122 -3.64 -3.43 1.97
C PRO A 122 -2.15 -3.12 1.95
N VAL A 123 -1.32 -4.04 1.44
CA VAL A 123 0.14 -3.89 1.41
C VAL A 123 0.64 -2.86 0.38
N ILE A 124 -0.21 -2.47 -0.58
CA ILE A 124 0.14 -1.49 -1.64
C ILE A 124 -0.55 -0.14 -1.39
N ASN A 125 -1.77 -0.15 -0.87
CA ASN A 125 -2.68 0.99 -0.87
C ASN A 125 -3.04 1.51 0.53
N CYS A 126 -2.32 1.13 1.59
CA CYS A 126 -2.62 1.54 2.98
C CYS A 126 -2.77 3.07 3.16
N ASP A 127 -2.05 3.87 2.38
CA ASP A 127 -2.12 5.34 2.42
C ASP A 127 -2.93 5.97 1.28
N ALA A 128 -3.55 5.15 0.44
CA ALA A 128 -4.33 5.63 -0.68
C ALA A 128 -5.59 6.38 -0.20
N LYS A 129 -5.79 7.57 -0.78
CA LYS A 129 -7.02 8.36 -0.66
C LYS A 129 -7.74 8.32 -2.00
N TYR A 130 -8.99 7.86 -2.00
CA TYR A 130 -9.80 7.79 -3.22
C TYR A 130 -10.79 8.94 -3.26
N ASN A 131 -10.66 9.80 -4.27
CA ASN A 131 -11.57 10.92 -4.53
C ASN A 131 -12.49 10.54 -5.69
N LEU A 132 -13.77 10.38 -5.40
CA LEU A 132 -14.79 9.86 -6.31
C LEU A 132 -15.93 10.86 -6.49
N HIS A 133 -16.55 10.84 -7.68
CA HIS A 133 -17.67 11.72 -8.02
C HIS A 133 -18.87 10.89 -8.48
N LEU A 134 -19.86 10.76 -7.61
CA LEU A 134 -21.11 10.06 -7.91
C LEU A 134 -22.12 11.06 -8.46
N LEU A 135 -22.57 10.83 -9.69
CA LEU A 135 -23.52 11.69 -10.39
C LEU A 135 -24.96 11.22 -10.17
N TYR A 136 -25.89 12.18 -10.13
CA TYR A 136 -27.31 11.87 -10.23
C TYR A 136 -27.66 11.61 -11.70
N GLN A 137 -28.56 10.64 -11.93
CA GLN A 137 -29.05 10.32 -13.27
C GLN A 137 -29.84 11.50 -13.86
N ASP A 138 -30.71 12.11 -13.04
CA ASP A 138 -31.48 13.28 -13.42
C ASP A 138 -30.64 14.55 -13.30
N ARG A 139 -30.78 15.45 -14.28
CA ARG A 139 -30.08 16.74 -14.33
C ARG A 139 -31.12 17.85 -14.52
N PRO A 140 -31.49 18.62 -13.48
CA PRO A 140 -31.02 18.54 -12.09
C PRO A 140 -31.60 17.33 -11.34
N LYS A 141 -31.03 17.03 -10.15
CA LYS A 141 -31.51 15.92 -9.31
C LYS A 141 -32.90 16.22 -8.74
N ASN A 142 -33.65 15.17 -8.44
CA ASN A 142 -34.97 15.29 -7.85
C ASN A 142 -34.89 15.63 -6.35
N MET A 143 -35.33 16.84 -5.99
CA MET A 143 -35.28 17.36 -4.62
C MET A 143 -36.22 16.66 -3.63
N SER A 144 -37.24 15.96 -4.13
CA SER A 144 -38.20 15.22 -3.30
C SER A 144 -37.70 13.82 -2.92
N LYS A 145 -36.57 13.37 -3.48
CA LYS A 145 -35.98 12.07 -3.20
C LYS A 145 -34.89 12.16 -2.14
N ASN A 146 -34.81 11.12 -1.33
CA ASN A 146 -33.68 10.91 -0.43
C ASN A 146 -32.65 10.01 -1.11
N TYR A 147 -31.38 10.33 -0.89
CA TYR A 147 -30.27 9.65 -1.53
C TYR A 147 -29.32 9.08 -0.48
N VAL A 148 -28.76 7.90 -0.78
CA VAL A 148 -27.85 7.17 0.09
C VAL A 148 -26.67 6.65 -0.73
N VAL A 149 -25.48 6.74 -0.16
CA VAL A 149 -24.28 6.11 -0.70
C VAL A 149 -24.07 4.77 -0.01
N TYR A 150 -24.21 3.69 -0.77
CA TYR A 150 -23.86 2.34 -0.33
C TYR A 150 -22.42 2.03 -0.75
N ILE A 151 -21.63 1.52 0.18
CA ILE A 151 -20.28 1.03 -0.08
C ILE A 151 -20.21 -0.42 0.35
N ASP A 152 -19.83 -1.30 -0.55
CA ASP A 152 -19.75 -2.74 -0.32
C ASP A 152 -18.34 -3.24 -0.61
N ALA A 153 -17.81 -4.09 0.27
CA ALA A 153 -16.51 -4.73 0.12
C ALA A 153 -16.68 -6.22 -0.18
N TYR A 154 -15.89 -6.70 -1.14
CA TYR A 154 -15.86 -8.11 -1.56
C TYR A 154 -14.41 -8.57 -1.69
N ASN A 155 -14.16 -9.85 -1.49
CA ASN A 155 -12.88 -10.44 -1.84
C ASN A 155 -12.88 -10.75 -3.35
N LYS A 156 -11.98 -10.12 -4.11
CA LYS A 156 -11.91 -10.27 -5.59
C LYS A 156 -11.38 -11.63 -6.05
N ARG A 157 -10.74 -12.41 -5.17
CA ARG A 157 -10.17 -13.71 -5.54
C ARG A 157 -11.24 -14.79 -5.61
N ASN A 158 -12.08 -14.88 -4.58
CA ASN A 158 -13.13 -15.88 -4.44
C ASN A 158 -14.54 -15.31 -4.63
N LEU A 159 -14.67 -13.99 -4.84
CA LEU A 159 -15.95 -13.29 -5.03
C LEU A 159 -16.92 -13.46 -3.85
N THR A 160 -16.39 -13.50 -2.62
CA THR A 160 -17.22 -13.52 -1.42
C THR A 160 -17.45 -12.12 -0.88
N TYR A 161 -18.65 -11.86 -0.35
CA TYR A 161 -18.94 -10.62 0.35
C TYR A 161 -18.11 -10.51 1.64
N ILE A 162 -17.68 -9.29 1.96
CA ILE A 162 -16.99 -8.96 3.21
C ILE A 162 -17.95 -8.11 4.05
N THR A 163 -18.13 -6.84 3.74
CA THR A 163 -18.89 -5.92 4.63
C THR A 163 -19.44 -4.73 3.87
N SER A 164 -20.19 -3.86 4.54
CA SER A 164 -20.69 -2.62 3.94
C SER A 164 -20.75 -1.44 4.90
N TRP A 165 -20.91 -0.27 4.29
CA TRP A 165 -21.15 1.02 4.93
C TRP A 165 -22.27 1.75 4.20
N ILE A 166 -23.10 2.46 4.96
CA ILE A 166 -24.25 3.20 4.43
C ILE A 166 -24.17 4.66 4.86
N PHE A 167 -23.99 5.59 3.90
CA PHE A 167 -23.88 7.02 4.19
C PHE A 167 -25.05 7.81 3.57
N PRO A 168 -25.99 8.32 4.37
CA PRO A 168 -27.08 9.15 3.86
C PRO A 168 -26.58 10.51 3.34
N VAL A 169 -27.16 10.99 2.25
CA VAL A 169 -26.91 12.35 1.72
C VAL A 169 -27.72 13.37 2.52
N GLN A 170 -27.08 13.97 3.51
CA GLN A 170 -27.71 14.86 4.49
C GLN A 170 -28.30 16.15 3.91
N PHE A 171 -27.67 16.71 2.87
CA PHE A 171 -28.06 18.02 2.34
C PHE A 171 -28.50 17.91 0.88
N PRO A 172 -29.69 17.35 0.60
CA PRO A 172 -30.18 17.16 -0.76
C PRO A 172 -30.35 18.48 -1.50
N PHE A 173 -30.45 19.63 -0.85
CA PHE A 173 -30.49 20.93 -1.54
C PHE A 173 -29.15 21.41 -2.11
N MET A 174 -28.02 20.90 -1.62
CA MET A 174 -26.71 21.35 -2.11
C MET A 174 -26.42 20.79 -3.50
N PRO A 175 -25.99 21.62 -4.47
CA PRO A 175 -25.55 21.14 -5.79
C PRO A 175 -24.41 20.12 -5.70
N VAL A 176 -23.46 20.34 -4.78
CA VAL A 176 -22.36 19.41 -4.51
C VAL A 176 -22.36 19.01 -3.04
N ASN A 177 -22.62 17.74 -2.76
CA ASN A 177 -22.51 17.19 -1.41
C ASN A 177 -21.10 16.62 -1.22
N ARG A 178 -20.31 17.20 -0.32
CA ARG A 178 -18.96 16.70 -0.01
C ARG A 178 -19.04 15.78 1.21
N MET A 179 -18.46 14.58 1.08
CA MET A 179 -18.42 13.56 2.11
C MET A 179 -17.00 13.03 2.25
N SER A 180 -16.58 12.75 3.48
CA SER A 180 -15.34 12.02 3.72
C SER A 180 -15.57 10.94 4.77
N ALA A 181 -15.00 9.76 4.52
CA ALA A 181 -15.14 8.63 5.42
C ALA A 181 -13.85 7.80 5.51
N LEU A 182 -13.56 7.30 6.71
CA LEU A 182 -12.58 6.23 6.94
C LEU A 182 -13.33 4.91 7.00
N LEU A 183 -13.02 4.00 6.08
CA LEU A 183 -13.62 2.67 6.01
C LEU A 183 -12.70 1.66 6.68
N ILE A 184 -13.15 1.06 7.78
CA ILE A 184 -12.40 0.04 8.52
C ILE A 184 -12.98 -1.33 8.20
N ILE A 185 -12.17 -2.20 7.60
CA ILE A 185 -12.52 -3.57 7.26
C ILE A 185 -12.19 -4.48 8.46
N PRO A 186 -13.20 -5.05 9.13
CA PRO A 186 -13.01 -5.80 10.36
C PRO A 186 -12.40 -7.18 10.11
N THR A 187 -11.66 -7.68 11.10
CA THR A 187 -11.05 -9.03 11.08
C THR A 187 -12.06 -10.17 11.26
N TYR A 188 -13.14 -9.90 12.00
CA TYR A 188 -14.14 -10.85 12.42
C TYR A 188 -15.54 -10.36 12.06
N GLN A 189 -16.35 -11.24 11.50
CA GLN A 189 -17.71 -10.98 11.07
C GLN A 189 -18.63 -11.98 11.76
N ASP A 190 -18.96 -11.75 13.04
CA ASP A 190 -20.15 -12.38 13.60
C ASP A 190 -21.33 -11.47 13.33
N CYS A 191 -22.09 -11.81 12.31
CA CYS A 191 -23.49 -11.47 12.24
C CYS A 191 -24.22 -12.81 12.11
N ARG A 192 -24.99 -13.17 13.14
CA ARG A 192 -25.88 -14.34 13.13
C ARG A 192 -27.30 -13.85 13.35
N LEU A 193 -27.98 -13.54 12.25
CA LEU A 193 -29.41 -13.27 12.26
C LEU A 193 -30.17 -14.44 11.65
N LEU A 194 -31.33 -14.75 12.23
CA LEU A 194 -32.30 -15.68 11.65
C LEU A 194 -33.00 -14.96 10.50
N CYS A 195 -32.66 -15.35 9.28
CA CYS A 195 -33.27 -14.83 8.06
C CYS A 195 -34.08 -15.96 7.40
N SER A 196 -35.42 -15.82 7.39
CA SER A 196 -36.34 -16.73 6.69
C SER A 196 -36.05 -18.23 6.93
N ASP A 197 -36.13 -18.66 8.19
CA ASP A 197 -36.04 -20.07 8.64
C ASP A 197 -34.74 -20.83 8.34
N LYS A 198 -33.65 -20.15 7.96
CA LYS A 198 -32.29 -20.70 7.91
C LYS A 198 -31.30 -19.73 8.56
N TYR A 199 -30.21 -20.26 9.12
CA TYR A 199 -29.00 -19.47 9.45
C TYR A 199 -28.33 -19.06 8.13
N LEU A 200 -28.90 -18.14 7.37
CA LEU A 200 -28.30 -17.62 6.14
C LEU A 200 -27.68 -16.24 6.40
N GLU A 201 -26.47 -16.07 5.87
CA GLU A 201 -25.56 -14.90 5.83
C GLU A 201 -26.21 -13.53 6.13
N SER A 202 -26.21 -13.14 7.41
CA SER A 202 -26.48 -11.75 7.78
C SER A 202 -25.22 -10.89 7.61
N LEU A 203 -25.40 -9.71 7.05
CA LEU A 203 -24.33 -8.78 6.68
C LEU A 203 -24.18 -7.72 7.78
N ARG A 204 -22.98 -7.50 8.31
CA ARG A 204 -22.72 -6.38 9.24
C ARG A 204 -22.58 -5.09 8.45
N ASN A 205 -23.38 -4.09 8.79
CA ASN A 205 -23.07 -2.71 8.45
C ASN A 205 -22.15 -2.13 9.53
N VAL A 206 -20.91 -1.81 9.16
CA VAL A 206 -19.88 -1.41 10.14
C VAL A 206 -20.22 -0.09 10.81
N ASN A 207 -20.79 0.87 10.06
CA ASN A 207 -20.99 2.22 10.58
C ASN A 207 -22.24 2.39 11.46
N THR A 208 -23.26 1.54 11.28
CA THR A 208 -24.47 1.51 12.13
C THR A 208 -24.45 0.37 13.13
N ASP A 209 -23.39 -0.44 13.13
CA ASP A 209 -23.23 -1.68 13.90
C ASP A 209 -24.48 -2.57 13.88
N SER A 210 -25.11 -2.68 12.70
CA SER A 210 -26.37 -3.38 12.54
C SER A 210 -26.20 -4.53 11.55
N CYS A 211 -26.67 -5.72 11.92
CA CYS A 211 -26.74 -6.85 11.02
C CYS A 211 -28.03 -6.76 10.18
N GLN A 212 -27.94 -6.98 8.88
CA GLN A 212 -29.09 -6.99 7.97
C GLN A 212 -29.11 -8.30 7.18
N CYS A 213 -30.29 -8.86 6.93
CA CYS A 213 -30.41 -10.06 6.09
C CYS A 213 -30.02 -9.74 4.65
N HIS A 214 -29.31 -10.66 4.00
CA HIS A 214 -28.94 -10.55 2.59
C HIS A 214 -30.17 -10.34 1.68
N SER A 215 -31.32 -10.95 2.01
CA SER A 215 -32.61 -10.78 1.34
C SER A 215 -33.17 -9.36 1.40
N ASP A 216 -32.85 -8.58 2.44
CA ASP A 216 -33.45 -7.25 2.63
C ASP A 216 -32.77 -6.19 1.76
N ARG A 217 -31.58 -6.49 1.22
CA ARG A 217 -30.92 -5.70 0.17
C ARG A 217 -31.19 -6.24 -1.23
N ILE A 218 -31.39 -7.55 -1.35
CA ILE A 218 -31.86 -8.16 -2.58
C ILE A 218 -33.38 -8.23 -2.48
N THR A 219 -34.06 -7.09 -2.65
CA THR A 219 -35.30 -7.16 -3.42
C THR A 219 -34.91 -7.83 -4.72
N SER A 220 -35.19 -9.12 -4.82
CA SER A 220 -35.02 -9.94 -6.00
C SER A 220 -36.02 -9.47 -7.04
N ILE A 221 -35.91 -8.23 -7.48
CA ILE A 221 -36.18 -7.95 -8.87
C ILE A 221 -35.08 -8.74 -9.55
N GLN A 222 -35.49 -9.86 -10.14
CA GLN A 222 -34.66 -10.73 -10.95
C GLN A 222 -34.28 -9.92 -12.20
N TYR A 223 -33.45 -8.89 -12.02
CA TYR A 223 -32.86 -8.17 -13.12
C TYR A 223 -32.09 -9.23 -13.90
N LYS A 224 -32.44 -9.37 -15.18
CA LYS A 224 -31.71 -10.23 -16.10
C LYS A 224 -30.32 -9.63 -16.28
N CYS A 225 -29.44 -9.85 -15.31
CA CYS A 225 -28.08 -9.38 -15.34
C CYS A 225 -27.34 -10.14 -16.43
N ASN A 226 -26.66 -9.40 -17.28
CA ASN A 226 -25.81 -9.95 -18.32
C ASN A 226 -24.35 -9.78 -17.87
N CYS A 227 -23.98 -10.55 -16.84
CA CYS A 227 -22.61 -10.67 -16.34
C CYS A 227 -22.09 -12.07 -16.68
N SER A 228 -20.76 -12.22 -16.78
CA SER A 228 -20.13 -13.53 -16.91
C SER A 228 -20.55 -14.47 -15.76
N PRO A 229 -20.69 -15.80 -16.00
CA PRO A 229 -21.06 -16.75 -14.95
C PRO A 229 -20.13 -16.72 -13.73
N ASP A 230 -18.83 -16.46 -13.94
CA ASP A 230 -17.80 -16.40 -12.90
C ASP A 230 -17.68 -15.00 -12.26
N SER A 231 -18.78 -14.24 -12.20
CA SER A 231 -18.81 -12.88 -11.66
C SER A 231 -20.06 -12.61 -10.85
N ILE A 232 -20.03 -11.59 -9.99
CA ILE A 232 -21.19 -11.22 -9.17
C ILE A 232 -21.98 -10.12 -9.89
N CYS A 233 -23.30 -10.29 -10.02
CA CYS A 233 -24.17 -9.15 -10.36
C CYS A 233 -24.53 -8.37 -9.10
N ILE A 234 -24.19 -7.08 -9.10
CA ILE A 234 -24.41 -6.18 -7.98
C ILE A 234 -25.67 -5.34 -8.17
N GLY A 235 -26.09 -5.16 -9.42
CA GLY A 235 -27.28 -4.38 -9.76
C GLY A 235 -27.30 -3.96 -11.21
N PHE A 236 -28.04 -2.89 -11.48
CA PHE A 236 -28.35 -2.45 -12.82
C PHE A 236 -28.50 -0.93 -12.90
N ILE A 237 -28.00 -0.32 -13.98
CA ILE A 237 -28.08 1.12 -14.23
C ILE A 237 -28.24 1.36 -15.74
N ASN A 238 -29.19 2.20 -16.16
CA ASN A 238 -29.39 2.58 -17.57
C ASN A 238 -29.38 1.41 -18.57
N ASN A 239 -30.12 0.35 -18.26
CA ASN A 239 -30.17 -0.88 -19.06
C ASN A 239 -28.86 -1.71 -19.10
N ARG A 240 -27.91 -1.46 -18.18
CA ARG A 240 -26.60 -2.13 -18.09
C ARG A 240 -26.38 -2.75 -16.72
N SER A 241 -25.88 -3.98 -16.70
CA SER A 241 -25.53 -4.69 -15.47
C SER A 241 -24.27 -4.13 -14.84
N ILE A 242 -24.28 -4.05 -13.51
CA ILE A 242 -23.12 -3.73 -12.68
C ILE A 242 -22.53 -5.06 -12.24
N CYS A 243 -21.40 -5.42 -12.84
CA CYS A 243 -20.73 -6.69 -12.58
C CYS A 243 -19.45 -6.46 -11.77
N LEU A 244 -19.17 -7.36 -10.82
CA LEU A 244 -17.88 -7.42 -10.12
C LEU A 244 -17.08 -8.59 -10.70
N CYS A 245 -15.96 -8.28 -11.34
CA CYS A 245 -15.10 -9.27 -11.97
C CYS A 245 -14.09 -9.85 -10.98
N SER A 246 -13.79 -11.15 -11.13
CA SER A 246 -12.64 -11.78 -10.51
C SER A 246 -11.33 -11.18 -11.06
N LEU A 247 -10.20 -11.49 -10.42
CA LEU A 247 -8.89 -10.97 -10.84
C LEU A 247 -8.48 -11.41 -12.25
N THR A 248 -9.05 -12.49 -12.80
CA THR A 248 -8.70 -13.01 -14.12
C THR A 248 -9.56 -12.43 -15.24
N LYS A 249 -10.64 -11.70 -14.92
CA LYS A 249 -11.61 -11.14 -15.86
C LYS A 249 -11.66 -9.62 -15.78
N THR A 250 -12.06 -8.97 -16.88
CA THR A 250 -12.16 -7.52 -16.99
C THR A 250 -13.32 -7.09 -17.90
N GLY A 251 -13.56 -5.79 -17.97
CA GLY A 251 -14.62 -5.18 -18.76
C GLY A 251 -15.96 -5.10 -18.03
N PRO A 252 -16.92 -4.34 -18.57
CA PRO A 252 -18.17 -3.99 -17.87
C PRO A 252 -19.07 -5.19 -17.56
N ARG A 253 -18.88 -6.32 -18.26
CA ARG A 253 -19.62 -7.56 -18.07
C ARG A 253 -18.75 -8.76 -17.67
N CYS A 254 -17.46 -8.54 -17.42
CA CYS A 254 -16.51 -9.59 -17.01
C CYS A 254 -16.31 -10.75 -18.03
N TYR A 255 -16.64 -10.56 -19.31
CA TYR A 255 -16.39 -11.56 -20.36
C TYR A 255 -14.98 -11.49 -20.93
N LEU A 256 -14.30 -10.35 -20.80
CA LEU A 256 -12.94 -10.18 -21.30
C LEU A 256 -11.94 -10.74 -20.30
N ASN A 257 -10.85 -11.29 -20.80
CA ASN A 257 -9.76 -11.74 -19.95
C ASN A 257 -8.86 -10.57 -19.56
N SER A 258 -8.45 -10.54 -18.30
CA SER A 258 -7.42 -9.61 -17.83
C SER A 258 -6.02 -10.14 -18.11
N ILE A 259 -5.00 -9.30 -17.95
CA ILE A 259 -3.59 -9.70 -17.96
C ILE A 259 -3.28 -10.82 -16.95
N CYS A 260 -3.98 -10.84 -15.81
CA CYS A 260 -3.81 -11.83 -14.75
C CYS A 260 -4.48 -13.19 -15.04
N GLN A 261 -5.05 -13.40 -16.23
CA GLN A 261 -5.59 -14.71 -16.60
C GLN A 261 -4.47 -15.76 -16.76
N VAL A 262 -3.34 -15.36 -17.32
CA VAL A 262 -2.12 -16.17 -17.33
C VAL A 262 -1.44 -15.88 -16.00
N ASN A 263 -1.10 -16.92 -15.22
CA ASN A 263 -0.40 -16.73 -13.93
C ASN A 263 0.94 -16.00 -14.14
N THR A 264 0.91 -14.68 -14.10
CA THR A 264 2.08 -13.82 -14.37
C THR A 264 3.03 -13.76 -13.19
N CYS A 265 2.49 -13.88 -11.97
CA CYS A 265 3.26 -13.88 -10.74
C CYS A 265 3.78 -15.29 -10.43
N MET A 266 5.06 -15.40 -10.10
CA MET A 266 5.73 -16.61 -9.66
C MET A 266 5.41 -16.94 -8.19
N ASN A 267 5.84 -18.11 -7.73
CA ASN A 267 5.82 -18.52 -6.31
C ASN A 267 4.46 -18.35 -5.61
N LYS A 268 3.35 -18.54 -6.34
CA LYS A 268 1.96 -18.37 -5.87
C LYS A 268 1.59 -16.92 -5.50
N GLY A 269 2.31 -15.94 -6.05
CA GLY A 269 1.95 -14.53 -5.97
C GLY A 269 0.57 -14.24 -6.57
N ILE A 270 -0.10 -13.24 -6.02
CA ILE A 270 -1.44 -12.83 -6.47
C ILE A 270 -1.27 -11.70 -7.49
N CYS A 271 -1.68 -11.95 -8.73
CA CYS A 271 -1.70 -10.91 -9.77
C CYS A 271 -2.90 -9.98 -9.57
N VAL A 272 -2.64 -8.67 -9.53
CA VAL A 272 -3.65 -7.62 -9.41
C VAL A 272 -3.54 -6.65 -10.58
N PRO A 273 -4.57 -6.52 -11.43
CA PRO A 273 -4.55 -5.53 -12.50
C PRO A 273 -4.73 -4.11 -11.92
N HIS A 274 -3.97 -3.14 -12.42
CA HIS A 274 -4.00 -1.76 -11.91
C HIS A 274 -5.35 -1.06 -12.09
N ASP A 275 -5.99 -1.24 -13.25
CA ASP A 275 -7.33 -0.73 -13.52
C ASP A 275 -8.25 -1.87 -13.95
N ALA A 276 -9.35 -2.08 -13.24
CA ALA A 276 -10.37 -3.07 -13.59
C ALA A 276 -11.13 -2.73 -14.89
N ARG A 277 -11.05 -1.48 -15.36
CA ARG A 277 -11.66 -1.01 -16.62
C ARG A 277 -10.71 -1.14 -17.81
N HIS A 278 -9.39 -1.09 -17.56
CA HIS A 278 -8.32 -1.18 -18.57
C HIS A 278 -7.20 -2.12 -18.11
N SER A 279 -7.53 -3.40 -17.92
CA SER A 279 -6.64 -4.42 -17.32
C SER A 279 -5.71 -5.14 -18.32
N PHE A 280 -5.38 -4.53 -19.46
CA PHE A 280 -4.70 -5.24 -20.56
C PHE A 280 -3.18 -5.08 -20.58
N THR A 281 -2.62 -4.09 -19.88
CA THR A 281 -1.19 -3.76 -19.99
C THR A 281 -0.42 -3.79 -18.67
N ASN A 282 -1.02 -3.36 -17.55
CA ASN A 282 -0.29 -3.18 -16.28
C ASN A 282 -0.90 -4.01 -15.14
N PHE A 283 -0.02 -4.62 -14.35
CA PHE A 283 -0.36 -5.41 -13.17
C PHE A 283 0.65 -5.18 -12.05
N THR A 284 0.31 -5.64 -10.85
CA THR A 284 1.21 -5.74 -9.70
C THR A 284 1.06 -7.10 -9.07
N CYS A 285 2.17 -7.72 -8.66
CA CYS A 285 2.14 -8.97 -7.91
C CYS A 285 2.18 -8.69 -6.41
N VAL A 286 1.28 -9.34 -5.67
CA VAL A 286 1.32 -9.41 -4.22
C VAL A 286 2.01 -10.71 -3.84
N CYS A 287 3.24 -10.59 -3.32
CA CYS A 287 4.08 -11.75 -3.03
C CYS A 287 3.72 -12.38 -1.68
N PRO A 288 3.69 -13.72 -1.60
CA PRO A 288 3.52 -14.42 -0.34
C PRO A 288 4.76 -14.26 0.54
N GLU A 289 4.62 -14.57 1.82
CA GLU A 289 5.74 -14.56 2.77
C GLU A 289 6.89 -15.45 2.27
N GLY A 290 8.12 -14.92 2.33
CA GLY A 290 9.33 -15.59 1.85
C GLY A 290 9.69 -15.31 0.40
N PHE A 291 8.93 -14.48 -0.32
CA PHE A 291 9.21 -14.11 -1.70
C PHE A 291 9.07 -12.62 -1.94
N SER A 292 9.89 -12.10 -2.85
CA SER A 292 9.90 -10.69 -3.26
C SER A 292 10.26 -10.53 -4.74
N GLY A 293 10.26 -9.29 -5.22
CA GLY A 293 10.49 -8.95 -6.63
C GLY A 293 9.22 -8.47 -7.33
N GLU A 294 9.37 -8.04 -8.58
CA GLU A 294 8.27 -7.48 -9.37
C GLU A 294 7.21 -8.53 -9.69
N ILE A 295 7.65 -9.78 -9.90
CA ILE A 295 6.79 -10.93 -10.18
C ILE A 295 6.92 -12.02 -9.12
N CYS A 296 7.45 -11.70 -7.93
CA CYS A 296 7.71 -12.64 -6.84
C CYS A 296 8.73 -13.73 -7.20
N GLU A 297 9.72 -13.38 -8.01
CA GLU A 297 10.77 -14.28 -8.51
C GLU A 297 11.90 -14.54 -7.51
N ASN A 298 12.11 -13.63 -6.56
CA ASN A 298 13.22 -13.71 -5.60
C ASN A 298 12.77 -14.45 -4.35
N ASN A 299 13.64 -15.32 -3.84
CA ASN A 299 13.47 -15.92 -2.53
C ASN A 299 14.05 -14.97 -1.48
N ASP A 300 13.25 -14.63 -0.48
CA ASP A 300 13.73 -13.87 0.66
C ASP A 300 14.61 -14.75 1.54
N VAL A 301 15.57 -14.13 2.24
CA VAL A 301 16.40 -14.84 3.20
C VAL A 301 15.52 -15.29 4.35
N GLN A 302 15.42 -16.60 4.57
CA GLN A 302 14.75 -17.18 5.72
C GLN A 302 15.71 -17.20 6.92
N ILE A 303 15.26 -16.71 8.07
CA ILE A 303 15.99 -16.83 9.32
C ILE A 303 15.17 -17.64 10.31
N ASP A 304 15.74 -18.76 10.74
CA ASP A 304 15.18 -19.65 11.75
C ASP A 304 15.91 -19.43 13.07
N MET A 305 15.19 -18.97 14.09
CA MET A 305 15.74 -18.70 15.41
C MET A 305 15.08 -19.57 16.49
N SER A 306 15.85 -19.95 17.49
CA SER A 306 15.38 -20.70 18.68
C SER A 306 15.91 -20.06 19.97
N PHE A 307 15.34 -20.42 21.13
CA PHE A 307 15.82 -19.97 22.44
C PHE A 307 16.53 -21.12 23.15
N SER A 308 17.71 -20.84 23.72
CA SER A 308 18.50 -21.84 24.46
C SER A 308 18.32 -21.68 25.98
N ASP A 309 18.95 -20.66 26.57
CA ASP A 309 19.00 -20.39 28.02
C ASP A 309 18.29 -19.07 28.40
N VAL A 310 17.50 -18.51 27.49
CA VAL A 310 16.78 -17.24 27.67
C VAL A 310 15.28 -17.50 27.73
N GLU A 311 14.59 -16.82 28.65
CA GLU A 311 13.14 -16.90 28.79
C GLU A 311 12.44 -16.37 27.53
N ARG A 312 11.39 -17.07 27.10
CA ARG A 312 10.69 -16.76 25.86
C ARG A 312 9.66 -15.66 26.10
N PRO A 313 9.77 -14.49 25.43
CA PRO A 313 8.79 -13.42 25.58
C PRO A 313 7.56 -13.69 24.71
N GLN A 314 6.51 -12.86 24.88
CA GLN A 314 5.32 -12.90 24.04
C GLN A 314 5.53 -12.28 22.65
N PHE A 315 6.51 -11.40 22.52
CA PHE A 315 6.87 -10.74 21.27
C PHE A 315 8.36 -10.36 21.29
N ILE A 316 8.91 -10.13 20.09
CA ILE A 316 10.27 -9.65 19.88
C ILE A 316 10.27 -8.58 18.79
N LEU A 317 11.29 -7.71 18.84
CA LEU A 317 11.65 -6.83 17.74
C LEU A 317 12.95 -7.32 17.11
N ILE A 318 13.00 -7.33 15.78
CA ILE A 318 14.14 -7.82 15.02
C ILE A 318 14.66 -6.65 14.17
N HIS A 319 15.88 -6.21 14.45
CA HIS A 319 16.52 -5.10 13.77
C HIS A 319 17.55 -5.60 12.77
N PHE A 320 17.29 -5.36 11.49
CA PHE A 320 18.19 -5.64 10.39
C PHE A 320 18.97 -4.37 10.07
N ILE A 321 20.29 -4.45 10.15
CA ILE A 321 21.18 -3.32 9.87
C ILE A 321 21.91 -3.61 8.56
N LYS A 322 21.73 -2.74 7.58
CA LYS A 322 22.51 -2.73 6.34
C LYS A 322 23.64 -1.71 6.47
N VAL A 323 24.87 -2.21 6.41
CA VAL A 323 26.07 -1.37 6.35
C VAL A 323 26.28 -0.98 4.89
N ILE A 324 26.28 0.31 4.60
CA ILE A 324 26.46 0.84 3.25
C ILE A 324 27.95 1.15 3.09
N LYS A 325 28.62 0.51 2.11
CA LYS A 325 30.01 0.85 1.79
C LYS A 325 30.03 2.28 1.20
N PRO A 326 30.92 3.18 1.64
CA PRO A 326 30.98 4.52 1.10
C PRO A 326 31.32 4.44 -0.40
N HIS A 327 30.39 4.89 -1.25
CA HIS A 327 30.71 5.17 -2.65
C HIS A 327 31.46 6.50 -2.72
N PHE A 328 32.34 6.66 -3.72
CA PHE A 328 33.24 7.80 -3.95
C PHE A 328 32.60 9.22 -3.92
N ILE A 329 31.29 9.35 -3.73
CA ILE A 329 30.52 10.61 -3.83
C ILE A 329 29.74 10.93 -2.53
N SER A 330 29.51 10.00 -1.60
CA SER A 330 28.74 10.28 -0.38
C SER A 330 29.61 10.26 0.87
N THR A 331 29.57 11.36 1.62
CA THR A 331 29.98 11.42 3.04
C THR A 331 29.30 10.27 3.81
N ASP A 332 30.09 9.50 4.56
CA ASP A 332 29.72 8.33 5.37
C ASP A 332 28.20 8.02 5.43
N PRO A 333 27.68 7.13 4.56
CA PRO A 333 26.28 6.75 4.65
C PRO A 333 26.07 5.94 5.93
N ALA A 334 25.41 6.54 6.92
CA ALA A 334 25.05 5.89 8.17
C ALA A 334 24.34 4.54 7.89
N PRO A 335 24.55 3.50 8.72
CA PRO A 335 23.86 2.23 8.54
C PRO A 335 22.34 2.42 8.52
N SER A 336 21.66 1.79 7.56
CA SER A 336 20.20 1.82 7.50
C SER A 336 19.61 0.67 8.30
N ARG A 337 18.53 0.94 9.06
CA ARG A 337 17.86 -0.05 9.90
C ARG A 337 16.43 -0.31 9.44
N ILE A 338 16.07 -1.59 9.33
CA ILE A 338 14.68 -2.06 9.19
C ILE A 338 14.35 -2.83 10.45
N THR A 339 13.19 -2.57 11.05
CA THR A 339 12.73 -3.30 12.24
C THR A 339 11.47 -4.08 11.91
N MET A 340 11.41 -5.33 12.37
CA MET A 340 10.26 -6.20 12.23
C MET A 340 9.76 -6.60 13.61
N PHE A 341 8.44 -6.52 13.81
CA PHE A 341 7.78 -7.06 15.00
C PHE A 341 7.32 -8.50 14.75
N LYS A 342 7.57 -9.38 15.72
CA LYS A 342 7.09 -10.76 15.67
C LYS A 342 6.45 -11.14 17.00
N LYS A 343 5.18 -11.53 16.94
CA LYS A 343 4.49 -12.18 18.07
C LYS A 343 4.88 -13.66 18.12
N ILE A 344 5.13 -14.17 19.32
CA ILE A 344 5.57 -15.55 19.54
C ILE A 344 4.40 -16.36 20.10
N GLN A 345 4.04 -17.44 19.41
CA GLN A 345 3.01 -18.36 19.90
C GLN A 345 3.62 -19.33 20.92
N PHE A 346 2.87 -19.69 21.97
CA PHE A 346 3.37 -20.50 23.09
C PHE A 346 3.97 -21.85 22.64
N HIS A 347 3.41 -22.45 21.59
CA HIS A 347 3.82 -23.76 21.08
C HIS A 347 4.99 -23.72 20.09
N GLN A 348 5.39 -22.54 19.60
CA GLN A 348 6.45 -22.42 18.59
C GLN A 348 7.83 -22.61 19.26
N LYS A 349 8.58 -23.63 18.83
CA LYS A 349 9.97 -23.86 19.26
C LYS A 349 10.99 -23.09 18.43
N ILE A 350 10.68 -22.93 17.14
CA ILE A 350 11.47 -22.19 16.17
C ILE A 350 10.59 -21.05 15.67
N ILE A 351 11.16 -19.86 15.63
CA ILE A 351 10.55 -18.68 15.03
C ILE A 351 11.21 -18.48 13.68
N THR A 352 10.40 -18.45 12.63
CA THR A 352 10.85 -18.19 11.27
C THR A 352 10.36 -16.82 10.82
N PHE A 353 11.24 -16.09 10.15
CA PHE A 353 10.95 -14.81 9.52
C PHE A 353 11.80 -14.64 8.25
N HIS A 354 11.32 -13.80 7.35
CA HIS A 354 11.90 -13.61 6.03
C HIS A 354 12.31 -12.17 5.81
N MET A 355 13.43 -11.95 5.13
CA MET A 355 13.91 -10.61 4.80
C MET A 355 14.26 -10.50 3.31
N ALA A 356 13.58 -9.59 2.63
CA ALA A 356 13.77 -9.30 1.21
C ALA A 356 14.95 -8.34 0.94
N SER A 357 15.31 -7.50 1.92
CA SER A 357 16.35 -6.49 1.78
C SER A 357 17.69 -6.99 2.31
N ASP A 358 18.80 -6.64 1.65
CA ASP A 358 20.13 -6.99 2.14
C ASP A 358 20.39 -6.45 3.56
N PHE A 359 21.08 -7.23 4.38
CA PHE A 359 21.45 -6.86 5.74
C PHE A 359 22.83 -7.43 6.09
N HIS A 360 23.48 -6.88 7.11
CA HIS A 360 24.80 -7.32 7.58
C HIS A 360 24.78 -7.72 9.05
N LEU A 361 23.93 -7.06 9.84
CA LEU A 361 23.74 -7.36 11.27
C LEU A 361 22.27 -7.63 11.53
N VAL A 362 21.99 -8.58 12.42
CA VAL A 362 20.65 -8.77 12.96
C VAL A 362 20.71 -8.77 14.48
N PHE A 363 20.00 -7.82 15.08
CA PHE A 363 19.80 -7.76 16.53
C PHE A 363 18.36 -8.15 16.86
N VAL A 364 18.18 -8.97 17.89
CA VAL A 364 16.85 -9.22 18.48
C VAL A 364 16.76 -8.47 19.79
N GLN A 365 15.71 -7.66 19.93
CA GLN A 365 15.36 -6.95 21.14
C GLN A 365 14.23 -7.67 21.88
N LEU A 366 14.53 -8.04 23.12
CA LEU A 366 13.60 -8.60 24.10
C LEU A 366 13.42 -7.54 25.19
N GLU A 367 12.27 -6.85 25.18
CA GLU A 367 12.03 -5.69 26.05
C GLU A 367 13.14 -4.63 25.89
N THR A 368 14.09 -4.54 26.83
CA THR A 368 15.24 -3.61 26.79
C THR A 368 16.58 -4.32 26.56
N ILE A 369 16.58 -5.63 26.34
CA ILE A 369 17.79 -6.44 26.18
C ILE A 369 18.01 -6.76 24.70
N TYR A 370 19.24 -6.56 24.23
CA TYR A 370 19.63 -6.79 22.84
C TYR A 370 20.51 -8.03 22.70
N TYR A 371 20.29 -8.80 21.63
CA TYR A 371 21.08 -9.97 21.27
C TYR A 371 21.55 -9.89 19.83
N LEU A 372 22.85 -10.05 19.58
CA LEU A 372 23.41 -10.12 18.23
C LEU A 372 23.33 -11.56 17.72
N ILE A 373 22.43 -11.82 16.78
CA ILE A 373 22.16 -13.19 16.29
C ILE A 373 22.79 -13.49 14.93
N VAL A 374 23.12 -12.45 14.15
CA VAL A 374 23.79 -12.57 12.84
C VAL A 374 24.78 -11.42 12.68
N LEU A 375 25.99 -11.77 12.26
CA LEU A 375 27.06 -10.84 11.87
C LEU A 375 27.72 -11.37 10.60
N GLN A 376 27.56 -10.66 9.48
CA GLN A 376 28.19 -10.99 8.20
C GLN A 376 28.90 -9.77 7.62
N HIS A 377 30.14 -9.98 7.15
CA HIS A 377 30.99 -8.91 6.60
C HIS A 377 30.60 -8.54 5.18
N GLU A 378 30.29 -9.55 4.37
CA GLU A 378 29.68 -9.39 3.06
C GLU A 378 28.31 -10.06 3.10
N TYR A 379 27.31 -9.38 2.56
CA TYR A 379 26.01 -9.99 2.37
C TYR A 379 26.14 -11.11 1.33
N ILE A 380 26.15 -12.35 1.81
CA ILE A 380 26.06 -13.53 0.97
C ILE A 380 24.59 -13.95 1.01
N PRO A 381 23.87 -13.93 -0.12
CA PRO A 381 22.47 -14.35 -0.16
C PRO A 381 22.39 -15.85 0.13
N THR A 382 22.24 -16.18 1.41
CA THR A 382 21.96 -17.53 1.88
C THR A 382 20.45 -17.69 1.96
N ILE A 383 19.93 -18.80 1.43
CA ILE A 383 18.48 -19.02 1.40
C ILE A 383 17.93 -19.19 2.83
N VAL A 384 18.72 -19.81 3.73
CA VAL A 384 18.34 -20.07 5.12
C VAL A 384 19.51 -19.79 6.07
N ILE A 385 19.24 -19.03 7.14
CA ILE A 385 20.14 -18.78 8.27
C ILE A 385 19.51 -19.39 9.51
N SER A 386 20.18 -20.36 10.15
CA SER A 386 19.75 -20.91 11.43
C SER A 386 20.58 -20.33 12.57
N THR A 387 19.91 -19.82 13.60
CA THR A 387 20.54 -19.21 14.77
C THR A 387 19.79 -19.58 16.05
N GLN A 388 20.40 -19.27 17.18
CA GLN A 388 19.79 -19.39 18.50
C GLN A 388 20.01 -18.09 19.25
N ILE A 389 19.16 -17.81 20.22
CA ILE A 389 19.36 -16.78 21.23
C ILE A 389 19.88 -17.46 22.49
N SER A 390 21.08 -17.06 22.89
CA SER A 390 21.68 -17.44 24.15
C SER A 390 22.30 -16.27 24.90
N SER A 391 22.55 -16.43 26.19
CA SER A 391 23.17 -15.38 27.03
C SER A 391 24.54 -14.92 26.51
N SER A 392 25.27 -15.78 25.80
CA SER A 392 26.56 -15.46 25.17
C SER A 392 26.49 -14.44 24.02
N GLN A 393 25.31 -14.27 23.41
CA GLN A 393 25.09 -13.31 22.32
C GLN A 393 24.46 -12.00 22.81
N ARG A 394 24.19 -11.90 24.12
CA ARG A 394 23.65 -10.69 24.73
C ARG A 394 24.64 -9.54 24.51
N CYS A 395 24.12 -8.39 24.08
CA CYS A 395 24.84 -7.13 24.08
C CYS A 395 24.52 -6.43 25.42
N PRO A 396 25.38 -6.52 26.44
CA PRO A 396 25.14 -5.86 27.72
C PRO A 396 25.17 -4.34 27.61
N HIS A 397 24.59 -3.69 28.63
CA HIS A 397 24.66 -2.25 28.78
C HIS A 397 26.08 -1.84 29.21
N ILE A 398 26.56 -0.69 28.75
CA ILE A 398 27.90 -0.18 29.07
C ILE A 398 28.12 -0.01 30.58
N ARG A 399 27.04 0.24 31.33
CA ARG A 399 27.02 0.32 32.80
C ARG A 399 27.34 -0.98 33.50
N GLU A 400 27.11 -2.12 32.84
CA GLU A 400 27.48 -3.43 33.36
C GLU A 400 28.97 -3.73 33.15
N LEU A 401 29.66 -2.95 32.32
CA LEU A 401 31.03 -3.20 31.87
C LEU A 401 32.05 -2.17 32.35
N LEU A 402 31.60 -0.95 32.67
CA LEU A 402 32.45 0.13 33.17
C LEU A 402 32.24 0.33 34.67
N ASP A 403 33.30 0.74 35.36
CA ASP A 403 33.24 1.18 36.75
C ASP A 403 32.26 2.37 36.92
N GLU A 404 31.62 2.47 38.08
CA GLU A 404 30.59 3.49 38.38
C GLU A 404 31.04 4.92 38.04
N VAL A 405 32.31 5.27 38.29
CA VAL A 405 32.85 6.61 38.01
C VAL A 405 32.91 6.93 36.51
N LEU A 406 33.18 5.93 35.67
CA LEU A 406 33.31 6.11 34.21
C LEU A 406 31.94 6.17 33.52
N VAL A 407 30.92 5.58 34.14
CA VAL A 407 29.54 5.60 33.65
C VAL A 407 28.99 7.02 33.63
N ASP A 408 29.29 7.84 34.63
CA ASP A 408 28.74 9.19 34.78
C ASP A 408 29.46 10.24 33.92
N TYR A 409 30.50 9.85 33.18
CA TYR A 409 31.17 10.76 32.27
C TYR A 409 30.29 11.13 31.07
N PRO A 410 30.40 12.39 30.58
CA PRO A 410 29.77 12.80 29.32
C PRO A 410 30.15 11.88 28.17
N ILE A 411 29.23 11.68 27.22
CA ILE A 411 29.35 10.67 26.15
C ILE A 411 30.70 10.71 25.42
N LEU A 412 31.20 11.90 25.07
CA LEU A 412 32.48 12.07 24.37
C LEU A 412 33.68 11.50 25.16
N ARG A 413 33.66 11.59 26.49
CA ARG A 413 34.71 11.06 27.37
C ARG A 413 34.49 9.58 27.70
N ARG A 414 33.24 9.12 27.66
CA ARG A 414 32.92 7.70 27.88
C ARG A 414 33.30 6.84 26.68
N VAL A 415 33.04 7.33 25.46
CA VAL A 415 33.36 6.65 24.19
C VAL A 415 34.86 6.37 24.04
N THR A 416 35.75 7.21 24.59
CA THR A 416 37.20 6.93 24.55
C THR A 416 37.59 5.65 25.27
N ASN A 417 36.75 5.13 26.17
CA ASN A 417 36.99 3.90 26.92
C ASN A 417 36.39 2.64 26.27
N TYR A 418 35.63 2.79 25.18
CA TYR A 418 34.94 1.66 24.54
C TYR A 418 35.90 0.59 23.99
N HIS A 419 37.06 1.00 23.47
CA HIS A 419 38.09 0.04 23.08
C HIS A 419 38.62 -0.75 24.29
N THR A 420 38.72 -0.14 25.47
CA THR A 420 39.19 -0.80 26.70
C THR A 420 38.21 -1.90 27.13
N VAL A 421 36.91 -1.65 27.02
CA VAL A 421 35.86 -2.64 27.29
C VAL A 421 36.05 -3.90 26.43
N CYS A 422 36.25 -3.74 25.11
CA CYS A 422 36.52 -4.87 24.22
C CYS A 422 37.83 -5.61 24.54
N LYS A 423 38.83 -4.92 25.09
CA LYS A 423 40.11 -5.54 25.51
C LYS A 423 39.97 -6.32 26.82
N GLN A 424 39.19 -5.81 27.78
CA GLN A 424 38.98 -6.46 29.08
C GLN A 424 38.05 -7.67 28.99
N HIS A 425 37.04 -7.62 28.11
CA HIS A 425 36.08 -8.70 27.94
C HIS A 425 36.30 -9.45 26.62
N SER A 426 37.21 -10.43 26.62
CA SER A 426 37.59 -11.19 25.43
C SER A 426 36.47 -12.05 24.82
N HIS A 427 35.37 -12.31 25.52
CA HIS A 427 34.22 -13.03 24.97
C HIS A 427 33.08 -12.11 24.53
N LEU A 428 33.22 -10.79 24.72
CA LEU A 428 32.19 -9.81 24.37
C LEU A 428 32.16 -9.59 22.86
N MET A 429 30.98 -9.80 22.25
CA MET A 429 30.75 -9.57 20.82
C MET A 429 30.21 -8.16 20.54
N CYS A 430 29.35 -7.66 21.42
CA CYS A 430 28.65 -6.39 21.26
C CYS A 430 28.29 -5.80 22.63
N PHE A 431 28.01 -4.50 22.67
CA PHE A 431 27.47 -3.79 23.84
C PHE A 431 26.77 -2.50 23.38
N HIS A 432 26.01 -1.87 24.27
CA HIS A 432 25.35 -0.59 23.96
C HIS A 432 25.37 0.38 25.14
N ASP A 433 25.23 1.67 24.86
CA ASP A 433 25.13 2.71 25.90
C ASP A 433 23.72 3.22 26.17
N ASN A 434 22.73 2.72 25.42
CA ASN A 434 21.31 3.08 25.51
C ASN A 434 21.04 4.59 25.32
N GLU A 435 22.04 5.35 24.89
CA GLU A 435 21.95 6.77 24.62
C GLU A 435 22.06 7.00 23.10
N THR A 436 23.08 6.45 22.46
CA THR A 436 23.41 6.79 21.07
C THR A 436 24.06 5.65 20.30
N PHE A 437 24.86 4.80 20.94
CA PHE A 437 25.72 3.86 20.22
C PHE A 437 25.41 2.39 20.55
N MET A 438 25.31 1.62 19.47
CA MET A 438 25.48 0.16 19.49
C MET A 438 26.89 -0.14 18.98
N CYS A 439 27.62 -0.98 19.70
CA CYS A 439 29.02 -1.27 19.43
C CYS A 439 29.26 -2.76 19.23
N LEU A 440 30.17 -3.08 18.31
CA LEU A 440 30.71 -4.41 18.05
C LEU A 440 32.17 -4.45 18.49
N CYS A 441 32.59 -5.53 19.15
CA CYS A 441 34.00 -5.76 19.43
C CYS A 441 34.64 -6.54 18.28
N THR A 442 35.65 -5.95 17.62
CA THR A 442 36.37 -6.60 16.54
C THR A 442 37.29 -7.70 17.06
N GLN A 443 37.82 -8.53 16.14
CA GLN A 443 38.84 -9.54 16.47
C GLN A 443 40.10 -8.90 17.11
N GLU A 444 40.46 -7.69 16.67
CA GLU A 444 41.56 -6.88 17.23
C GLU A 444 41.21 -6.22 18.57
N ARG A 445 40.02 -6.49 19.12
CA ARG A 445 39.54 -5.92 20.40
C ARG A 445 39.38 -4.41 20.36
N HIS A 446 38.99 -3.88 19.21
CA HIS A 446 38.54 -2.51 19.08
C HIS A 446 37.01 -2.46 19.07
N ALA A 447 36.43 -1.46 19.72
CA ALA A 447 35.01 -1.15 19.57
C ALA A 447 34.79 -0.47 18.21
N ASN A 448 33.87 -1.02 17.43
CA ASN A 448 33.33 -0.43 16.22
C ASN A 448 31.86 -0.08 16.47
N CYS A 449 31.55 1.21 16.55
CA CYS A 449 30.27 1.70 17.01
C CYS A 449 29.53 2.45 15.92
N PHE A 450 28.21 2.31 15.91
CA PHE A 450 27.33 3.03 15.00
C PHE A 450 26.14 3.60 15.76
N HIS A 451 25.58 4.68 15.21
CA HIS A 451 24.43 5.33 15.80
C HIS A 451 23.21 4.37 15.79
N PHE A 452 22.61 4.16 16.94
CA PHE A 452 21.44 3.31 17.12
C PHE A 452 20.42 4.08 17.95
N ASN A 453 19.29 4.43 17.34
CA ASN A 453 18.21 5.08 18.07
C ASN A 453 17.45 4.05 18.92
N PHE A 454 17.69 4.03 20.22
CA PHE A 454 17.04 3.14 21.20
C PHE A 454 15.60 3.56 21.51
N ASN A 455 15.28 4.83 21.34
CA ASN A 455 13.95 5.41 21.58
C ASN A 455 13.15 5.57 20.27
N MET A 456 13.41 4.72 19.28
CA MET A 456 12.67 4.80 18.02
C MET A 456 11.21 4.47 18.27
N THR A 457 10.33 5.42 17.93
CA THR A 457 8.90 5.17 17.85
C THR A 457 8.64 4.41 16.55
N TYR A 458 8.09 3.20 16.69
CA TYR A 458 7.55 2.47 15.57
C TYR A 458 6.17 3.06 15.34
N ASP A 459 6.07 3.99 14.40
CA ASP A 459 4.82 4.54 13.93
C ASP A 459 4.74 4.36 12.42
N CYS A 460 3.53 4.21 11.90
CA CYS A 460 3.33 4.14 10.46
C CYS A 460 3.37 5.58 9.92
N LEU A 461 4.56 6.10 9.62
CA LEU A 461 4.76 7.43 9.03
C LEU A 461 4.18 8.57 9.88
N GLY A 462 4.40 8.54 11.20
CA GLY A 462 3.90 9.55 12.14
C GLY A 462 2.45 9.36 12.60
N HIS A 463 1.81 8.24 12.23
CA HIS A 463 0.49 7.87 12.73
C HIS A 463 0.60 6.74 13.76
N ASN A 464 0.35 7.07 15.04
CA ASN A 464 0.12 6.08 16.08
C ASN A 464 -1.39 5.83 16.19
N ASP A 465 -1.83 4.78 15.51
CA ASP A 465 -3.23 4.41 15.40
C ASP A 465 -3.73 3.51 16.55
N CYS A 466 -2.86 3.26 17.53
CA CYS A 466 -3.12 2.34 18.62
C CYS A 466 -3.79 3.10 19.77
N GLN A 467 -4.96 2.61 20.20
CA GLN A 467 -5.76 3.26 21.24
C GLN A 467 -5.08 3.16 22.62
N ASN A 468 -5.47 4.02 23.56
CA ASN A 468 -4.99 4.01 24.95
C ASN A 468 -3.47 4.21 25.12
N GLY A 469 -2.83 4.96 24.21
CA GLY A 469 -1.39 5.23 24.29
C GLY A 469 -0.51 4.02 23.94
N ALA A 470 -1.09 2.95 23.39
CA ALA A 470 -0.33 1.84 22.83
C ALA A 470 0.45 2.31 21.58
N GLN A 471 1.51 1.60 21.22
CA GLN A 471 2.31 1.85 20.01
C GLN A 471 2.01 0.78 18.96
N CYS A 472 1.96 1.21 17.69
CA CYS A 472 1.72 0.30 16.58
C CYS A 472 3.06 -0.21 16.03
N PHE A 473 3.29 -1.51 16.12
CA PHE A 473 4.53 -2.15 15.67
C PHE A 473 4.40 -2.81 14.30
#